data_AF-A0A971A1Z7-F1
#
_entry.id   AF-A0A971A1Z7-F1
#
_cell.length_a   1.000
_cell.length_b   1.000
_cell.length_c   1.000
_cell.angle_alpha   90.00
_cell.angle_beta   90.00
_cell.angle_gamma   90.00
#
_symmetry.space_group_name_H-M   'P 1'
#
loop_
_entity.id
_entity.type
_entity.pdbx_description
1 polymer ?
#
loop_
_entity_poly.entity_id
_entity_poly.type
_entity_poly.pdbx_seq_one_letter_code
_entity_poly.pdbx_strand_id
1 'polypeptide(L)'
;FPSATVYAHDGRVEKIGAKFGYTAWHPSGRIVTYSINDVRQFFHTAQKEIHDVIDLDSLIVYYDVEKNETRTTAALSDKTRLETYPAWTPDGKYLYFCSAPLLWTDMETVPPRRYDEVQYDLMRIGYDVETDTWGALETVLSAKDTGLSILLPRISPDGRFLLFCMSRYGCFPVYQPTSDLYMMDLGSGTYWKTAVNSEYSESWHSWSSNSRWIVFSSKRQGGLFTRPFISYVDESGKTCKPFVLPQKHPSSYTSCYHLYSVPELIAGPVTVGSADLLEAVVGPTSVSVVNSVTGATPKTGSTEAYQAGQSSVQ
;
A
#
# COMPACT_ATOMS: atom_id res chain seq x y z
N PHE A 1 -0.47 21.02 1.32
CA PHE A 1 0.79 20.81 2.07
C PHE A 1 1.87 20.38 1.11
N PRO A 2 3.13 20.81 1.26
CA PRO A 2 4.23 20.24 0.49
C PRO A 2 4.31 18.75 0.82
N SER A 3 4.20 17.90 -0.21
CA SER A 3 4.45 16.48 -0.08
C SER A 3 5.95 16.24 -0.32
N ALA A 4 6.56 15.41 0.52
CA ALA A 4 7.95 15.03 0.38
C ALA A 4 8.11 13.59 0.87
N THR A 5 8.97 12.83 0.19
CA THR A 5 9.52 11.60 0.74
C THR A 5 10.86 11.91 1.38
N VAL A 6 11.03 11.48 2.63
CA VAL A 6 12.31 11.57 3.35
C VAL A 6 12.88 10.19 3.58
N TYR A 7 14.19 10.08 3.46
CA TYR A 7 14.98 8.91 3.81
C TYR A 7 15.82 9.25 5.03
N ALA A 8 15.64 8.48 6.10
CA ALA A 8 16.41 8.65 7.32
C ALA A 8 17.34 7.46 7.53
N HIS A 9 18.64 7.73 7.65
CA HIS A 9 19.69 6.72 7.84
C HIS A 9 20.88 7.33 8.57
N ASP A 10 21.54 6.55 9.44
CA ASP A 10 22.78 6.95 10.14
C ASP A 10 22.70 8.33 10.83
N GLY A 11 21.53 8.67 11.39
CA GLY A 11 21.29 9.97 12.04
C GLY A 11 21.11 11.16 11.09
N ARG A 12 21.03 10.90 9.78
CA ARG A 12 20.75 11.89 8.73
C ARG A 12 19.32 11.72 8.22
N VAL A 13 18.72 12.82 7.78
CA VAL A 13 17.40 12.83 7.13
C VAL A 13 17.51 13.62 5.85
N GLU A 14 17.25 12.97 4.72
CA GLU A 14 17.41 13.56 3.40
C GLU A 14 16.11 13.48 2.61
N LYS A 15 15.80 14.51 1.84
CA LYS A 15 14.58 14.58 1.02
C LYS A 15 14.86 13.99 -0.37
N ILE A 16 14.23 12.86 -0.68
CA ILE A 16 14.54 12.03 -1.86
C ILE A 16 13.49 12.08 -2.98
N GLY A 17 12.37 12.79 -2.78
CA GLY A 17 11.33 12.88 -3.81
C GLY A 17 10.09 13.65 -3.38
N ALA A 18 9.19 13.93 -4.32
CA ALA A 18 8.02 14.78 -4.08
C ALA A 18 6.75 14.00 -3.69
N LYS A 19 6.48 12.80 -4.24
CA LYS A 19 5.28 11.99 -3.95
C LYS A 19 5.50 10.50 -4.22
N PHE A 20 5.80 9.74 -3.18
CA PHE A 20 5.70 8.27 -3.24
C PHE A 20 4.55 7.80 -2.36
N GLY A 21 3.76 6.87 -2.88
CA GLY A 21 2.64 6.25 -2.19
C GLY A 21 3.09 5.05 -1.36
N TYR A 22 2.54 3.88 -1.67
CA TYR A 22 2.82 2.67 -0.91
C TYR A 22 4.27 2.22 -1.09
N THR A 23 4.93 1.89 0.02
CA THR A 23 6.38 1.67 0.08
C THR A 23 6.69 0.24 0.51
N ALA A 24 7.72 -0.35 -0.11
CA ALA A 24 8.36 -1.56 0.37
C ALA A 24 9.88 -1.53 0.17
N TRP A 25 10.60 -1.77 1.26
CA TRP A 25 12.06 -1.91 1.24
C TRP A 25 12.45 -3.30 0.80
N HIS A 26 13.38 -3.39 -0.14
CA HIS A 26 14.08 -4.63 -0.43
C HIS A 26 14.94 -4.99 0.81
N PRO A 27 15.03 -6.27 1.21
CA PRO A 27 15.74 -6.66 2.43
C PRO A 27 17.24 -6.33 2.44
N SER A 28 17.85 -6.04 1.28
CA SER A 28 19.23 -5.54 1.22
C SER A 28 19.39 -4.11 1.77
N GLY A 29 18.30 -3.35 1.93
CA GLY A 29 18.35 -1.93 2.30
C GLY A 29 18.84 -1.01 1.17
N ARG A 30 19.13 -1.54 -0.02
CA ARG A 30 19.60 -0.74 -1.17
C ARG A 30 18.48 -0.23 -2.06
N ILE A 31 17.42 -1.04 -2.22
CA ILE A 31 16.31 -0.74 -3.13
C ILE A 31 15.04 -0.47 -2.34
N VAL A 32 14.30 0.55 -2.75
CA VAL A 32 12.96 0.86 -2.22
C VAL A 32 11.97 0.96 -3.36
N THR A 33 10.92 0.16 -3.33
CA THR A 33 9.83 0.25 -4.31
C THR A 33 8.71 1.12 -3.80
N TYR A 34 8.15 1.92 -4.69
CA TYR A 34 7.04 2.81 -4.42
C TYR A 34 5.96 2.67 -5.47
N SER A 35 4.69 2.67 -5.07
CA SER A 35 3.62 3.01 -6.00
C SER A 35 3.51 4.53 -6.12
N ILE A 36 3.17 5.01 -7.32
CA ILE A 36 2.73 6.37 -7.58
C ILE A 36 1.31 6.26 -8.10
N ASN A 37 0.36 6.91 -7.44
CA ASN A 37 -1.07 6.75 -7.71
C ASN A 37 -1.73 8.12 -7.90
N ASP A 38 -2.56 8.28 -8.93
CA ASP A 38 -3.51 9.40 -9.03
C ASP A 38 -4.79 9.04 -8.27
N VAL A 39 -4.75 9.25 -6.96
CA VAL A 39 -5.82 8.87 -6.04
C VAL A 39 -6.96 9.88 -6.10
N ARG A 40 -8.19 9.40 -6.32
CA ARG A 40 -9.43 10.20 -6.23
C ARG A 40 -10.38 9.62 -5.21
N GLN A 41 -10.82 10.46 -4.28
CA GLN A 41 -11.90 10.15 -3.35
C GLN A 41 -13.22 10.65 -3.91
N PHE A 42 -14.29 9.90 -3.68
CA PHE A 42 -15.66 10.30 -3.98
C PHE A 42 -16.62 9.76 -2.92
N PHE A 43 -17.88 10.20 -3.00
CA PHE A 43 -18.88 9.90 -1.99
C PHE A 43 -20.15 9.31 -2.58
N HIS A 44 -20.61 8.21 -2.00
CA HIS A 44 -21.89 7.59 -2.32
C HIS A 44 -23.03 8.30 -1.61
N THR A 45 -24.13 8.55 -2.31
CA THR A 45 -25.31 9.23 -1.75
C THR A 45 -26.21 8.34 -0.89
N ALA A 46 -26.17 7.01 -1.10
CA ALA A 46 -27.11 6.06 -0.51
C ALA A 46 -26.50 4.75 0.00
N GLN A 47 -25.17 4.65 0.09
CA GLN A 47 -24.49 3.46 0.62
C GLN A 47 -24.17 3.60 2.11
N LYS A 48 -24.05 2.47 2.83
CA LYS A 48 -23.67 2.44 4.25
C LYS A 48 -22.26 2.97 4.46
N GLU A 49 -21.33 2.58 3.60
CA GLU A 49 -20.03 3.24 3.48
C GLU A 49 -20.17 4.34 2.44
N ILE A 50 -20.01 5.58 2.87
CA ILE A 50 -20.19 6.75 2.02
C ILE A 50 -18.90 7.12 1.30
N HIS A 51 -17.73 6.73 1.81
CA HIS A 51 -16.45 7.05 1.20
C HIS A 51 -16.05 5.95 0.24
N ASP A 52 -15.45 6.32 -0.87
CA ASP A 52 -14.77 5.37 -1.73
C ASP A 52 -13.61 6.05 -2.44
N VAL A 53 -12.65 5.24 -2.89
CA VAL A 53 -11.40 5.72 -3.45
C VAL A 53 -10.98 4.83 -4.60
N ILE A 54 -10.48 5.48 -5.64
CA ILE A 54 -9.95 4.87 -6.85
C ILE A 54 -8.59 5.45 -7.16
N ASP A 55 -7.76 4.67 -7.85
CA ASP A 55 -6.59 5.18 -8.56
C ASP A 55 -7.00 5.38 -10.01
N LEU A 56 -6.91 6.59 -10.56
CA LEU A 56 -7.19 6.87 -11.97
C LEU A 56 -6.06 6.43 -12.90
N ASP A 57 -4.82 6.53 -12.42
CA ASP A 57 -3.60 6.05 -13.07
C ASP A 57 -2.63 5.64 -11.96
N SER A 58 -1.76 4.67 -12.24
CA SER A 58 -0.72 4.29 -11.30
C SER A 58 0.44 3.58 -11.99
N LEU A 59 1.56 3.50 -11.28
CA LEU A 59 2.71 2.68 -11.65
C LEU A 59 3.56 2.41 -10.41
N ILE A 60 4.48 1.46 -10.51
CA ILE A 60 5.51 1.19 -9.51
C ILE A 60 6.87 1.68 -10.02
N VAL A 61 7.57 2.43 -9.18
CA VAL A 61 8.99 2.80 -9.35
C VAL A 61 9.83 2.12 -8.30
N TYR A 62 11.14 2.08 -8.51
CA TYR A 62 12.11 1.70 -7.51
C TYR A 62 13.24 2.72 -7.42
N TYR A 63 13.65 3.02 -6.20
CA TYR A 63 14.72 3.94 -5.85
C TYR A 63 15.94 3.15 -5.40
N ASP A 64 17.09 3.40 -6.03
CA ASP A 64 18.39 2.87 -5.63
C ASP A 64 19.07 3.90 -4.73
N VAL A 65 19.17 3.61 -3.43
CA VAL A 65 19.69 4.55 -2.42
C VAL A 65 21.16 4.89 -2.64
N GLU A 66 21.94 3.96 -3.19
CA GLU A 66 23.37 4.15 -3.42
C GLU A 66 23.62 5.04 -4.64
N LYS A 67 22.80 4.86 -5.69
CA LYS A 67 22.87 5.69 -6.91
C LYS A 67 22.11 6.99 -6.78
N ASN A 68 21.23 7.12 -5.79
CA ASN A 68 20.29 8.22 -5.64
C ASN A 68 19.43 8.44 -6.90
N GLU A 69 18.92 7.35 -7.45
CA GLU A 69 18.16 7.34 -8.72
C GLU A 69 16.84 6.60 -8.58
N THR A 70 15.80 7.13 -9.22
CA THR A 70 14.50 6.46 -9.36
C THR A 70 14.38 5.88 -10.77
N ARG A 71 13.96 4.61 -10.87
CA ARG A 71 13.82 3.84 -12.10
C ARG A 71 12.49 3.09 -12.13
N THR A 72 12.11 2.57 -13.29
CA THR A 72 10.97 1.65 -13.46
C THR A 72 11.25 0.71 -14.63
N THR A 73 10.37 -0.26 -14.85
CA THR A 73 10.41 -1.20 -15.98
C THR A 73 9.01 -1.32 -16.58
N ALA A 74 8.92 -1.73 -17.85
CA ALA A 74 7.64 -1.86 -18.54
C ALA A 74 6.64 -2.76 -17.79
N ALA A 75 7.12 -3.78 -17.07
CA ALA A 75 6.28 -4.68 -16.28
C ALA A 75 5.68 -4.05 -15.00
N LEU A 76 6.19 -2.88 -14.59
CA LEU A 76 5.76 -2.13 -13.40
C LEU A 76 5.15 -0.78 -13.77
N SER A 77 4.97 -0.49 -15.05
CA SER A 77 4.47 0.79 -15.55
C SER A 77 3.63 0.61 -16.83
N ASP A 78 2.82 -0.43 -16.90
CA ASP A 78 2.00 -0.71 -18.07
C ASP A 78 0.85 0.30 -18.13
N LYS A 79 0.80 1.10 -19.19
CA LYS A 79 -0.22 2.15 -19.38
C LYS A 79 -1.63 1.62 -19.60
N THR A 80 -1.80 0.31 -19.72
CA THR A 80 -3.10 -0.35 -19.79
C THR A 80 -3.53 -0.95 -18.45
N ARG A 81 -2.74 -0.76 -17.39
CA ARG A 81 -2.96 -1.34 -16.07
C ARG A 81 -2.77 -0.30 -14.96
N LEU A 82 -3.16 -0.71 -13.76
CA LEU A 82 -2.98 0.00 -12.50
C LEU A 82 -2.11 -0.86 -11.60
N GLU A 83 -0.86 -0.48 -11.33
CA GLU A 83 0.04 -1.19 -10.41
C GLU A 83 0.17 -0.51 -9.04
N THR A 84 0.04 -1.29 -7.96
CA THR A 84 0.06 -0.76 -6.60
C THR A 84 0.47 -1.80 -5.56
N TYR A 85 0.59 -1.38 -4.29
CA TYR A 85 0.90 -2.22 -3.13
C TYR A 85 2.12 -3.16 -3.29
N PRO A 86 3.33 -2.63 -3.56
CA PRO A 86 4.54 -3.44 -3.60
C PRO A 86 4.84 -4.09 -2.23
N ALA A 87 5.37 -5.32 -2.26
CA ALA A 87 5.83 -6.06 -1.09
C ALA A 87 6.92 -7.08 -1.45
N TRP A 88 8.11 -6.93 -0.88
CA TRP A 88 9.24 -7.83 -1.12
C TRP A 88 9.11 -9.15 -0.34
N THR A 89 9.60 -10.23 -0.93
CA THR A 89 9.92 -11.44 -0.16
C THR A 89 11.05 -11.15 0.83
N PRO A 90 11.08 -11.84 2.00
CA PRO A 90 12.17 -11.67 2.96
C PRO A 90 13.56 -12.00 2.40
N ASP A 91 13.64 -12.86 1.38
CA ASP A 91 14.88 -13.18 0.68
C ASP A 91 15.23 -12.22 -0.48
N GLY A 92 14.35 -11.25 -0.77
CA GLY A 92 14.57 -10.20 -1.78
C GLY A 92 14.38 -10.63 -3.23
N LYS A 93 14.17 -11.92 -3.50
CA LYS A 93 14.16 -12.44 -4.87
C LYS A 93 12.92 -12.07 -5.67
N TYR A 94 11.80 -11.80 -5.00
CA TYR A 94 10.54 -11.46 -5.66
C TYR A 94 9.91 -10.23 -5.05
N LEU A 95 9.41 -9.36 -5.94
CA LEU A 95 8.47 -8.32 -5.59
C LEU A 95 7.04 -8.82 -5.87
N TYR A 96 6.22 -8.90 -4.85
CA TYR A 96 4.77 -9.09 -4.97
C TYR A 96 4.10 -7.72 -5.08
N PHE A 97 3.02 -7.64 -5.85
CA PHE A 97 2.25 -6.41 -6.02
C PHE A 97 0.84 -6.70 -6.54
N CYS A 98 -0.01 -5.68 -6.53
CA CYS A 98 -1.36 -5.74 -7.07
C CYS A 98 -1.41 -5.10 -8.45
N SER A 99 -2.14 -5.69 -9.39
CA SER A 99 -2.33 -5.08 -10.71
C SER A 99 -3.73 -5.31 -11.27
N ALA A 100 -4.36 -4.28 -11.83
CA ALA A 100 -5.67 -4.39 -12.48
C ALA A 100 -5.66 -3.80 -13.90
N PRO A 101 -6.51 -4.25 -14.83
CA PRO A 101 -6.74 -3.54 -16.09
C PRO A 101 -7.29 -2.12 -15.85
N LEU A 102 -6.79 -1.15 -16.61
CA LEU A 102 -7.34 0.20 -16.65
C LEU A 102 -8.63 0.21 -17.49
N LEU A 103 -9.77 0.52 -16.88
CA LEU A 103 -11.10 0.38 -17.52
C LEU A 103 -11.67 1.69 -18.09
N TRP A 104 -10.89 2.77 -18.08
CA TRP A 104 -11.29 4.09 -18.54
C TRP A 104 -10.18 4.77 -19.32
N THR A 105 -10.58 5.72 -20.15
CA THR A 105 -9.69 6.63 -20.88
C THR A 105 -9.88 8.09 -20.45
N ASP A 106 -11.03 8.40 -19.85
CA ASP A 106 -11.33 9.70 -19.26
C ASP A 106 -10.80 9.75 -17.82
N MET A 107 -9.84 10.64 -17.59
CA MET A 107 -9.17 10.84 -16.30
C MET A 107 -9.75 12.04 -15.51
N GLU A 108 -10.78 12.71 -16.03
CA GLU A 108 -11.38 13.89 -15.40
C GLU A 108 -12.66 13.53 -14.64
N THR A 109 -13.43 12.54 -15.13
CA THR A 109 -14.67 12.10 -14.48
C THR A 109 -14.39 11.27 -13.23
N VAL A 110 -14.94 11.70 -12.08
CA VAL A 110 -14.82 11.00 -10.80
C VAL A 110 -16.21 10.73 -10.19
N PRO A 111 -16.57 9.46 -9.93
CA PRO A 111 -15.85 8.24 -10.32
C PRO A 111 -16.03 7.92 -11.82
N PRO A 112 -15.04 7.29 -12.49
CA PRO A 112 -15.22 6.73 -13.83
C PRO A 112 -16.36 5.72 -13.85
N ARG A 113 -17.10 5.63 -14.96
CA ARG A 113 -18.33 4.83 -15.07
C ARG A 113 -18.19 3.35 -14.63
N ARG A 114 -17.01 2.74 -14.81
CA ARG A 114 -16.73 1.32 -14.57
C ARG A 114 -15.84 1.09 -13.34
N TYR A 115 -15.78 2.06 -12.42
CA TYR A 115 -14.90 1.98 -11.24
C TYR A 115 -15.15 0.73 -10.38
N ASP A 116 -16.40 0.30 -10.25
CA ASP A 116 -16.83 -0.83 -9.44
C ASP A 116 -16.65 -2.20 -10.13
N GLU A 117 -16.13 -2.19 -11.35
CA GLU A 117 -15.71 -3.38 -12.10
C GLU A 117 -14.21 -3.68 -11.96
N VAL A 118 -13.42 -2.76 -11.38
CA VAL A 118 -11.97 -2.93 -11.25
C VAL A 118 -11.65 -3.94 -10.16
N GLN A 119 -10.93 -5.00 -10.52
CA GLN A 119 -10.45 -6.00 -9.58
C GLN A 119 -8.96 -6.25 -9.83
N TYR A 120 -8.17 -6.22 -8.76
CA TYR A 120 -6.71 -6.39 -8.81
C TYR A 120 -6.32 -7.85 -8.70
N ASP A 121 -5.50 -8.32 -9.64
CA ASP A 121 -4.77 -9.58 -9.55
C ASP A 121 -3.61 -9.44 -8.55
N LEU A 122 -3.23 -10.55 -7.90
CA LEU A 122 -1.97 -10.66 -7.18
C LEU A 122 -0.89 -11.11 -8.16
N MET A 123 0.13 -10.27 -8.31
CA MET A 123 1.25 -10.47 -9.22
C MET A 123 2.55 -10.64 -8.45
N ARG A 124 3.55 -11.27 -9.09
CA ARG A 124 4.95 -11.20 -8.65
C ARG A 124 5.89 -11.06 -9.83
N ILE A 125 7.07 -10.52 -9.57
CA ILE A 125 8.17 -10.43 -10.54
C ILE A 125 9.50 -10.69 -9.83
N GLY A 126 10.39 -11.45 -10.46
CA GLY A 126 11.73 -11.69 -9.94
C GLY A 126 12.61 -10.45 -10.05
N TYR A 127 13.53 -10.26 -9.11
CA TYR A 127 14.54 -9.19 -9.15
C TYR A 127 15.89 -9.69 -8.66
N ASP A 128 16.94 -9.35 -9.41
CA ASP A 128 18.33 -9.57 -9.03
C ASP A 128 18.95 -8.21 -8.71
N VAL A 129 19.23 -7.97 -7.42
CA VAL A 129 19.77 -6.71 -6.90
C VAL A 129 21.23 -6.45 -7.29
N GLU A 130 21.99 -7.51 -7.54
CA GLU A 130 23.41 -7.42 -7.91
C GLU A 130 23.56 -6.94 -9.34
N THR A 131 22.71 -7.44 -10.23
CA THR A 131 22.71 -7.10 -11.66
C THR A 131 21.72 -6.00 -12.05
N ASP A 132 20.83 -5.60 -11.13
CA ASP A 132 19.69 -4.69 -11.38
C ASP A 132 18.81 -5.18 -12.55
N THR A 133 18.44 -6.47 -12.51
CA THR A 133 17.64 -7.10 -13.58
C THR A 133 16.30 -7.62 -13.06
N TRP A 134 15.26 -7.42 -13.88
CA TRP A 134 13.91 -7.90 -13.61
C TRP A 134 13.61 -9.17 -14.40
N GLY A 135 12.93 -10.12 -13.76
CA GLY A 135 12.51 -11.39 -14.34
C GLY A 135 11.19 -11.29 -15.11
N ALA A 136 10.57 -12.45 -15.34
CA ALA A 136 9.25 -12.54 -15.95
C ALA A 136 8.14 -12.17 -14.94
N LEU A 137 7.09 -11.52 -15.45
CA LEU A 137 5.89 -11.22 -14.68
C LEU A 137 5.03 -12.48 -14.53
N GLU A 138 4.57 -12.77 -13.31
CA GLU A 138 3.79 -13.95 -12.98
C GLU A 138 2.51 -13.56 -12.22
N THR A 139 1.36 -14.10 -12.62
CA THR A 139 0.12 -14.01 -11.82
C THR A 139 0.14 -15.10 -10.75
N VAL A 140 0.09 -14.70 -9.49
CA VAL A 140 0.05 -15.61 -8.33
C VAL A 140 -1.39 -16.03 -8.04
N LEU A 141 -2.33 -15.08 -8.08
CA LEU A 141 -3.74 -15.32 -7.87
C LEU A 141 -4.56 -14.35 -8.70
N SER A 142 -5.48 -14.85 -9.53
CA SER A 142 -6.28 -14.00 -10.42
C SER A 142 -7.56 -13.52 -9.77
N ALA A 143 -7.86 -12.24 -9.94
CA ALA A 143 -9.15 -11.67 -9.57
C ALA A 143 -10.30 -12.30 -10.36
N LYS A 144 -10.05 -12.67 -11.63
CA LYS A 144 -11.04 -13.34 -12.48
C LYS A 144 -11.46 -14.70 -11.92
N ASP A 145 -10.49 -15.46 -11.41
CA ASP A 145 -10.75 -16.82 -10.90
C ASP A 145 -11.41 -16.78 -9.51
N THR A 146 -11.03 -15.79 -8.69
CA THR A 146 -11.59 -15.63 -7.33
C THR A 146 -12.90 -14.84 -7.30
N GLY A 147 -13.17 -14.03 -8.31
CA GLY A 147 -14.29 -13.10 -8.38
C GLY A 147 -14.13 -11.87 -7.47
N LEU A 148 -12.94 -11.63 -6.91
CA LEU A 148 -12.66 -10.57 -5.94
C LEU A 148 -11.35 -9.83 -6.27
N SER A 149 -11.29 -8.55 -5.90
CA SER A 149 -10.06 -7.75 -5.94
C SER A 149 -9.11 -8.18 -4.84
N ILE A 150 -7.83 -8.42 -5.17
CA ILE A 150 -6.78 -8.88 -4.24
C ILE A 150 -5.83 -7.72 -3.93
N LEU A 151 -5.66 -7.41 -2.65
CA LEU A 151 -5.04 -6.15 -2.20
C LEU A 151 -4.06 -6.37 -1.05
N LEU A 152 -3.10 -5.45 -0.89
CA LEU A 152 -2.18 -5.38 0.26
C LEU A 152 -1.40 -6.69 0.54
N PRO A 153 -0.67 -7.28 -0.41
CA PRO A 153 0.16 -8.45 -0.12
C PRO A 153 1.21 -8.12 0.96
N ARG A 154 1.34 -8.98 1.98
CA ARG A 154 2.40 -8.90 2.99
C ARG A 154 2.86 -10.30 3.38
N ILE A 155 4.12 -10.58 3.12
CA ILE A 155 4.75 -11.87 3.40
C ILE A 155 5.24 -11.89 4.85
N SER A 156 5.06 -13.02 5.52
CA SER A 156 5.59 -13.23 6.88
C SER A 156 7.12 -13.17 6.86
N PRO A 157 7.79 -12.66 7.90
CA PRO A 157 9.26 -12.58 7.94
C PRO A 157 10.02 -13.89 7.72
N ASP A 158 9.39 -15.05 8.00
CA ASP A 158 9.95 -16.38 7.73
C ASP A 158 9.73 -16.86 6.28
N GLY A 159 9.08 -16.06 5.44
CA GLY A 159 8.83 -16.34 4.03
C GLY A 159 7.77 -17.40 3.76
N ARG A 160 7.06 -17.89 4.79
CA ARG A 160 6.15 -19.03 4.63
C ARG A 160 4.74 -18.65 4.20
N PHE A 161 4.21 -17.54 4.73
CA PHE A 161 2.83 -17.16 4.53
C PHE A 161 2.71 -15.79 3.87
N LEU A 162 1.70 -15.64 3.02
CA LEU A 162 1.29 -14.37 2.45
C LEU A 162 -0.10 -14.01 3.02
N LEU A 163 -0.18 -12.89 3.72
CA LEU A 163 -1.43 -12.28 4.17
C LEU A 163 -1.83 -11.20 3.16
N PHE A 164 -3.11 -11.16 2.79
CA PHE A 164 -3.66 -10.22 1.83
C PHE A 164 -5.15 -9.97 2.10
N CYS A 165 -5.68 -8.89 1.56
CA CYS A 165 -7.11 -8.59 1.58
C CYS A 165 -7.77 -9.08 0.29
N MET A 166 -9.03 -9.50 0.38
CA MET A 166 -9.89 -9.63 -0.80
C MET A 166 -11.21 -8.92 -0.56
N SER A 167 -11.67 -8.15 -1.56
CA SER A 167 -12.93 -7.38 -1.52
C SER A 167 -13.61 -7.42 -2.88
N ARG A 168 -14.86 -6.93 -2.98
CA ARG A 168 -15.62 -6.96 -4.23
C ARG A 168 -14.90 -6.26 -5.39
N TYR A 169 -14.34 -5.08 -5.17
CA TYR A 169 -13.67 -4.27 -6.20
C TYR A 169 -12.72 -3.23 -5.58
N GLY A 170 -12.04 -2.49 -6.45
CA GLY A 170 -11.29 -1.28 -6.11
C GLY A 170 -9.92 -1.56 -5.51
N CYS A 171 -9.23 -0.49 -5.14
CA CYS A 171 -7.90 -0.55 -4.53
C CYS A 171 -7.88 -0.25 -3.02
N PHE A 172 -8.94 0.30 -2.42
CA PHE A 172 -8.95 0.67 -1.00
C PHE A 172 -9.84 -0.25 -0.14
N PRO A 173 -9.29 -1.32 0.45
CA PRO A 173 -10.09 -2.31 1.18
C PRO A 173 -10.79 -1.74 2.40
N VAL A 174 -10.25 -0.68 3.02
CA VAL A 174 -10.84 0.00 4.19
C VAL A 174 -12.24 0.58 3.93
N TYR A 175 -12.54 0.92 2.66
CA TYR A 175 -13.84 1.44 2.22
C TYR A 175 -14.71 0.36 1.57
N GLN A 176 -14.25 -0.89 1.58
CA GLN A 176 -15.02 -2.03 1.13
C GLN A 176 -15.49 -2.83 2.35
N PRO A 177 -16.78 -2.76 2.73
CA PRO A 177 -17.32 -3.55 3.84
C PRO A 177 -17.13 -5.06 3.66
N THR A 178 -16.93 -5.51 2.42
CA THR A 178 -16.66 -6.89 2.04
C THR A 178 -15.17 -7.29 2.13
N SER A 179 -14.30 -6.38 2.58
CA SER A 179 -12.87 -6.67 2.68
C SER A 179 -12.58 -7.62 3.83
N ASP A 180 -12.06 -8.80 3.48
CA ASP A 180 -11.64 -9.85 4.40
C ASP A 180 -10.14 -10.15 4.23
N LEU A 181 -9.50 -10.57 5.31
CA LEU A 181 -8.13 -11.09 5.32
C LEU A 181 -8.10 -12.57 4.92
N TYR A 182 -7.21 -12.89 3.99
CA TYR A 182 -6.89 -14.23 3.51
C TYR A 182 -5.41 -14.55 3.75
N MET A 183 -5.14 -15.80 4.03
CA MET A 183 -3.78 -16.33 4.21
C MET A 183 -3.49 -17.32 3.09
N MET A 184 -2.30 -17.25 2.50
CA MET A 184 -1.77 -18.23 1.54
C MET A 184 -0.51 -18.86 2.10
N ASP A 185 -0.41 -20.18 2.06
CA ASP A 185 0.84 -20.90 2.25
C ASP A 185 1.64 -20.84 0.94
N LEU A 186 2.80 -20.17 0.96
CA LEU A 186 3.61 -19.92 -0.23
C LEU A 186 4.29 -21.18 -0.78
N GLY A 187 4.45 -22.22 0.03
CA GLY A 187 5.03 -23.49 -0.41
C GLY A 187 4.05 -24.30 -1.24
N SER A 188 2.76 -24.27 -0.88
CA SER A 188 1.70 -25.03 -1.56
C SER A 188 0.88 -24.20 -2.56
N GLY A 189 0.86 -22.87 -2.41
CA GLY A 189 -0.05 -21.96 -3.12
C GLY A 189 -1.50 -22.02 -2.62
N THR A 190 -1.81 -22.84 -1.61
CA THR A 190 -3.17 -22.94 -1.06
C THR A 190 -3.47 -21.74 -0.18
N TYR A 191 -4.68 -21.19 -0.30
CA TYR A 191 -5.13 -20.05 0.50
C TYR A 191 -6.50 -20.27 1.15
N TRP A 192 -6.76 -19.56 2.24
CA TRP A 192 -8.00 -19.64 3.01
C TRP A 192 -8.38 -18.30 3.63
N LYS A 193 -9.68 -18.08 3.82
CA LYS A 193 -10.21 -16.95 4.58
C LYS A 193 -9.84 -17.11 6.05
N THR A 194 -9.27 -16.07 6.66
CA THR A 194 -8.80 -16.14 8.05
C THR A 194 -9.95 -16.06 9.06
N ALA A 195 -9.73 -16.56 10.27
CA ALA A 195 -10.74 -16.56 11.35
C ALA A 195 -10.86 -15.20 12.09
N VAL A 196 -10.01 -14.21 11.74
CA VAL A 196 -10.03 -12.89 12.40
C VAL A 196 -11.11 -11.98 11.85
N ASN A 197 -11.62 -12.27 10.66
CA ASN A 197 -12.58 -11.45 9.94
C ASN A 197 -13.87 -11.19 10.73
N SER A 198 -14.51 -10.07 10.41
CA SER A 198 -15.80 -9.67 10.98
C SER A 198 -16.80 -9.37 9.85
N GLU A 199 -17.98 -8.84 10.20
CA GLU A 199 -18.95 -8.31 9.22
C GLU A 199 -18.57 -6.93 8.67
N TYR A 200 -17.41 -6.40 9.07
CA TYR A 200 -16.88 -5.11 8.69
C TYR A 200 -15.54 -5.27 7.97
N SER A 201 -15.13 -4.20 7.28
CA SER A 201 -13.85 -4.14 6.58
C SER A 201 -12.67 -4.44 7.51
N GLU A 202 -11.85 -5.39 7.06
CA GLU A 202 -10.49 -5.63 7.51
C GLU A 202 -9.52 -5.15 6.44
N SER A 203 -8.49 -4.40 6.83
CA SER A 203 -7.53 -3.81 5.90
C SER A 203 -6.20 -3.55 6.60
N TRP A 204 -5.19 -3.18 5.83
CA TRP A 204 -3.84 -2.83 6.28
C TRP A 204 -3.29 -3.68 7.43
N HIS A 205 -2.60 -4.74 7.07
CA HIS A 205 -1.97 -5.67 8.01
C HIS A 205 -0.45 -5.59 7.98
N SER A 206 0.15 -5.99 9.09
CA SER A 206 1.59 -6.08 9.27
C SER A 206 1.93 -7.25 10.19
N TRP A 207 3.10 -7.85 9.96
CA TRP A 207 3.57 -9.02 10.69
C TRP A 207 4.58 -8.61 11.77
N SER A 208 4.53 -9.29 12.91
CA SER A 208 5.63 -9.25 13.87
C SER A 208 6.88 -9.91 13.29
N SER A 209 8.06 -9.47 13.72
CA SER A 209 9.36 -10.01 13.30
C SER A 209 9.52 -11.53 13.50
N ASN A 210 8.77 -12.15 14.40
CA ASN A 210 8.81 -13.60 14.64
C ASN A 210 7.75 -14.40 13.86
N SER A 211 7.02 -13.78 12.94
CA SER A 211 5.99 -14.42 12.10
C SER A 211 4.81 -15.05 12.86
N ARG A 212 4.62 -14.72 14.15
CA ARG A 212 3.58 -15.33 15.00
C ARG A 212 2.49 -14.37 15.45
N TRP A 213 2.58 -13.10 15.07
CA TRP A 213 1.54 -12.11 15.33
C TRP A 213 1.30 -11.26 14.09
N ILE A 214 0.03 -10.91 13.91
CA ILE A 214 -0.39 -9.91 12.95
C ILE A 214 -1.08 -8.77 13.69
N VAL A 215 -0.84 -7.55 13.23
CA VAL A 215 -1.70 -6.41 13.51
C VAL A 215 -2.42 -6.04 12.22
N PHE A 216 -3.69 -5.64 12.31
CA PHE A 216 -4.46 -5.22 11.16
C PHE A 216 -5.46 -4.14 11.54
N SER A 217 -5.85 -3.32 10.56
CA SER A 217 -6.87 -2.29 10.73
C SER A 217 -8.26 -2.88 10.56
N SER A 218 -9.15 -2.60 11.52
CA SER A 218 -10.52 -3.11 11.50
C SER A 218 -11.54 -2.02 11.80
N LYS A 219 -12.68 -2.07 11.08
CA LYS A 219 -13.87 -1.26 11.37
C LYS A 219 -14.89 -1.97 12.28
N ARG A 220 -14.54 -3.12 12.87
CA ARG A 220 -15.49 -3.96 13.63
C ARG A 220 -16.19 -3.32 14.83
N GLN A 221 -15.68 -2.19 15.33
CA GLN A 221 -16.28 -1.43 16.43
C GLN A 221 -17.21 -0.34 15.92
N GLY A 222 -18.27 -0.74 15.20
CA GLY A 222 -19.33 0.18 14.75
C GLY A 222 -19.16 0.75 13.34
N GLY A 223 -18.23 0.25 12.54
CA GLY A 223 -18.11 0.55 11.10
C GLY A 223 -17.45 1.89 10.75
N LEU A 224 -17.42 2.84 11.69
CA LEU A 224 -16.96 4.21 11.41
C LEU A 224 -15.45 4.36 11.55
N PHE A 225 -14.88 3.84 12.65
CA PHE A 225 -13.49 4.06 12.97
C PHE A 225 -12.64 2.82 12.77
N THR A 226 -11.49 3.00 12.12
CA THR A 226 -10.43 2.01 12.08
C THR A 226 -9.71 1.93 13.42
N ARG A 227 -9.49 0.70 13.88
CA ARG A 227 -8.77 0.38 15.11
C ARG A 227 -7.77 -0.74 14.82
N PRO A 228 -6.60 -0.73 15.49
CA PRO A 228 -5.64 -1.80 15.34
C PRO A 228 -6.08 -3.02 16.16
N PHE A 229 -6.26 -4.16 15.50
CA PHE A 229 -6.51 -5.44 16.13
C PHE A 229 -5.29 -6.34 15.96
N ILE A 230 -5.02 -7.14 16.98
CA ILE A 230 -3.91 -8.07 17.03
C ILE A 230 -4.45 -9.49 17.07
N SER A 231 -3.81 -10.41 16.35
CA SER A 231 -4.07 -11.84 16.44
C SER A 231 -2.77 -12.65 16.38
N TYR A 232 -2.74 -13.75 17.13
CA TYR A 232 -1.69 -14.76 17.03
C TYR A 232 -1.90 -15.63 15.79
N VAL A 233 -0.81 -16.00 15.12
CA VAL A 233 -0.78 -16.94 13.99
C VAL A 233 0.01 -18.17 14.41
N ASP A 234 -0.62 -19.33 14.37
CA ASP A 234 0.03 -20.58 14.73
C ASP A 234 0.96 -21.11 13.62
N GLU A 235 1.63 -22.23 13.90
CA GLU A 235 2.56 -22.86 12.95
C GLU A 235 1.89 -23.37 11.68
N SER A 236 0.57 -23.55 11.67
CA SER A 236 -0.18 -23.92 10.46
C SER A 236 -0.65 -22.71 9.64
N GLY A 237 -0.41 -21.49 10.12
CA GLY A 237 -0.89 -20.25 9.51
C GLY A 237 -2.32 -19.89 9.93
N LYS A 238 -2.89 -20.60 10.91
CA LYS A 238 -4.24 -20.34 11.40
C LYS A 238 -4.20 -19.20 12.42
N THR A 239 -5.10 -18.25 12.23
CA THR A 239 -5.24 -17.10 13.13
C THR A 239 -6.13 -17.43 14.32
N CYS A 240 -5.78 -16.85 15.47
CA CYS A 240 -6.55 -16.95 16.71
C CYS A 240 -7.56 -15.79 16.84
N LYS A 241 -8.39 -15.86 17.89
CA LYS A 241 -9.35 -14.78 18.19
C LYS A 241 -8.62 -13.44 18.33
N PRO A 242 -8.96 -12.41 17.54
CA PRO A 242 -8.31 -11.12 17.62
C PRO A 242 -8.80 -10.29 18.82
N PHE A 243 -7.97 -9.37 19.28
CA PHE A 243 -8.31 -8.35 20.28
C PHE A 243 -7.76 -6.99 19.87
N VAL A 244 -8.43 -5.91 20.28
CA VAL A 244 -7.99 -4.54 19.98
C VAL A 244 -6.69 -4.25 20.72
N LEU A 245 -5.75 -3.52 20.10
CA LEU A 245 -4.48 -3.13 20.70
C LEU A 245 -4.71 -2.50 22.09
N PRO A 246 -4.24 -3.12 23.19
CA PRO A 246 -4.48 -2.61 24.53
C PRO A 246 -3.96 -1.18 24.72
N GLN A 247 -4.77 -0.34 25.33
CA GLN A 247 -4.42 1.01 25.72
C GLN A 247 -4.22 1.09 27.23
N LYS A 248 -3.44 2.09 27.69
CA LYS A 248 -3.24 2.33 29.13
C LYS A 248 -4.57 2.50 29.87
N HIS A 249 -5.54 3.17 29.26
CA HIS A 249 -6.90 3.28 29.77
C HIS A 249 -7.86 2.41 28.92
N PRO A 250 -8.61 1.47 29.51
CA PRO A 250 -9.49 0.58 28.75
C PRO A 250 -10.58 1.30 27.93
N SER A 251 -10.99 2.49 28.35
CA SER A 251 -11.99 3.31 27.65
C SER A 251 -11.41 4.23 26.56
N SER A 252 -10.09 4.18 26.31
CA SER A 252 -9.44 5.09 25.35
C SER A 252 -10.13 5.10 23.98
N TYR A 253 -10.52 3.94 23.45
CA TYR A 253 -11.16 3.88 22.14
C TYR A 253 -12.61 4.36 22.10
N THR A 254 -13.29 4.42 23.25
CA THR A 254 -14.69 4.89 23.35
C THR A 254 -14.82 6.37 23.03
N SER A 255 -13.81 7.17 23.39
CA SER A 255 -13.78 8.62 23.14
C SER A 255 -12.68 9.03 22.15
N CYS A 256 -12.08 8.08 21.44
CA CYS A 256 -11.04 8.36 20.46
C CYS A 256 -11.65 8.64 19.09
N TYR A 257 -11.50 9.87 18.61
CA TYR A 257 -11.94 10.25 17.25
C TYR A 257 -10.86 10.00 16.19
N HIS A 258 -9.64 9.63 16.59
CA HIS A 258 -8.57 9.32 15.64
C HIS A 258 -8.80 7.96 14.97
N LEU A 259 -8.35 7.87 13.71
CA LEU A 259 -8.33 6.66 12.90
C LEU A 259 -6.93 6.06 12.92
N TYR A 260 -6.84 4.74 13.13
CA TYR A 260 -5.58 4.00 13.06
C TYR A 260 -5.65 3.04 11.86
N SER A 261 -5.31 3.57 10.68
CA SER A 261 -5.52 2.88 9.40
C SER A 261 -4.28 2.20 8.83
N VAL A 262 -3.09 2.49 9.37
CA VAL A 262 -1.79 1.98 8.89
C VAL A 262 -0.97 1.43 10.08
N PRO A 263 -1.42 0.36 10.75
CA PRO A 263 -0.63 -0.24 11.82
C PRO A 263 0.57 -0.99 11.25
N GLU A 264 1.78 -0.64 11.70
CA GLU A 264 3.03 -1.31 11.34
C GLU A 264 3.77 -1.77 12.60
N LEU A 265 4.21 -3.03 12.63
CA LEU A 265 5.02 -3.57 13.71
C LEU A 265 6.50 -3.31 13.42
N ILE A 266 7.19 -2.70 14.37
CA ILE A 266 8.61 -2.37 14.28
C ILE A 266 9.39 -3.03 15.43
N ALA A 267 10.62 -3.45 15.16
CA ALA A 267 11.46 -4.17 16.13
C ALA A 267 12.08 -3.28 17.22
N GLY A 268 11.96 -1.95 17.08
CA GLY A 268 12.54 -0.98 18.00
C GLY A 268 11.90 0.39 17.84
N PRO A 269 12.22 1.34 18.73
CA PRO A 269 11.71 2.70 18.66
C PRO A 269 12.19 3.42 17.40
N VAL A 270 11.36 4.32 16.87
CA VAL A 270 11.81 5.30 15.88
C VAL A 270 12.83 6.22 16.54
N THR A 271 14.04 6.24 16.00
CA THR A 271 15.19 6.98 16.59
C THR A 271 15.31 8.41 16.07
N VAL A 272 14.59 8.76 15.01
CA VAL A 272 14.62 10.08 14.37
C VAL A 272 13.63 11.01 15.06
N GLY A 273 14.06 12.24 15.37
CA GLY A 273 13.22 13.24 16.00
C GLY A 273 12.21 13.86 15.02
N SER A 274 11.02 14.22 15.51
CA SER A 274 10.01 14.91 14.68
C SER A 274 10.50 16.24 14.12
N ALA A 275 11.43 16.93 14.81
CA ALA A 275 12.03 18.17 14.35
C ALA A 275 12.93 17.94 13.12
N ASP A 276 13.78 16.91 13.15
CA ASP A 276 14.67 16.56 12.03
C ASP A 276 13.86 16.18 10.78
N LEU A 277 12.77 15.41 10.98
CA LEU A 277 11.83 15.08 9.89
C LEU A 277 11.20 16.35 9.30
N LEU A 278 10.75 17.28 10.14
CA LEU A 278 10.12 18.51 9.68
C LEU A 278 11.11 19.39 8.91
N GLU A 279 12.33 19.55 9.42
CA GLU A 279 13.41 20.31 8.79
C GLU A 279 13.73 19.77 7.40
N ALA A 280 13.88 18.44 7.26
CA ALA A 280 14.11 17.81 5.97
C ALA A 280 12.95 18.02 4.97
N VAL A 281 11.69 17.96 5.45
CA VAL A 281 10.51 18.15 4.59
C VAL A 281 10.42 19.57 4.03
N VAL A 282 10.68 20.58 4.86
CA VAL A 282 10.61 22.00 4.47
C VAL A 282 11.88 22.51 3.80
N GLY A 283 13.00 21.78 3.96
CA GLY A 283 14.28 22.11 3.37
C GLY A 283 14.31 22.03 1.83
N PRO A 284 15.35 22.63 1.20
CA PRO A 284 15.56 22.57 -0.23
C PRO A 284 15.81 21.12 -0.69
N THR A 285 15.26 20.75 -1.84
CA THR A 285 15.40 19.39 -2.40
C THR A 285 16.86 19.12 -2.80
N SER A 286 17.46 18.03 -2.28
CA SER A 286 18.86 17.65 -2.56
C SER A 286 19.02 16.75 -3.78
N VAL A 287 17.94 16.17 -4.31
CA VAL A 287 17.97 15.24 -5.44
C VAL A 287 17.38 15.91 -6.68
N SER A 288 18.12 15.87 -7.79
CA SER A 288 17.57 16.11 -9.12
C SER A 288 16.50 15.07 -9.38
N VAL A 289 15.24 15.48 -9.22
CA VAL A 289 14.09 14.75 -9.73
C VAL A 289 14.38 14.53 -11.21
N VAL A 290 14.79 13.32 -11.58
CA VAL A 290 14.68 12.90 -12.98
C VAL A 290 13.24 13.28 -13.36
N ASN A 291 13.06 13.96 -14.48
CA ASN A 291 11.74 14.16 -15.09
C ASN A 291 11.18 12.77 -15.49
N SER A 292 10.93 11.92 -14.50
CA SER A 292 10.41 10.58 -14.64
C SER A 292 8.91 10.77 -14.72
N VAL A 293 8.45 10.92 -15.97
CA VAL A 293 7.11 10.51 -16.39
C VAL A 293 6.02 11.08 -15.49
N THR A 294 6.03 12.41 -15.41
CA THR A 294 4.84 13.27 -15.38
C THR A 294 3.74 12.84 -14.42
N GLY A 295 3.51 13.64 -13.37
CA GLY A 295 2.19 13.64 -12.73
C GLY A 295 1.13 13.67 -13.82
N ALA A 296 0.16 12.75 -13.79
CA ALA A 296 -0.93 12.59 -14.75
C ALA A 296 -0.67 13.31 -16.09
N THR A 297 0.01 12.63 -17.03
CA THR A 297 0.28 13.05 -18.43
C THR A 297 0.17 14.57 -18.71
N PRO A 298 1.27 15.31 -18.99
CA PRO A 298 1.16 16.72 -19.33
C PRO A 298 0.40 16.82 -20.64
N LYS A 299 -0.71 17.57 -20.63
CA LYS A 299 -1.33 18.04 -21.87
C LYS A 299 -0.26 18.87 -22.60
N THR A 300 0.09 18.45 -23.81
CA THR A 300 1.00 19.19 -24.68
C THR A 300 0.41 20.57 -24.96
N GLY A 301 1.06 21.61 -24.44
CA GLY A 301 0.88 23.00 -24.86
C GLY A 301 0.04 23.87 -23.91
N SER A 302 0.66 24.36 -22.84
CA SER A 302 0.30 25.66 -22.26
C SER A 302 1.42 26.16 -21.34
N THR A 303 2.11 27.21 -21.74
CA THR A 303 2.90 28.07 -20.86
C THR A 303 1.94 28.83 -19.94
N GLU A 304 1.64 28.30 -18.76
CA GLU A 304 1.05 29.08 -17.68
C GLU A 304 1.79 28.82 -16.37
N ALA A 305 2.19 29.92 -15.73
CA ALA A 305 2.86 29.93 -14.45
C ALA A 305 1.94 29.36 -13.37
N TYR A 306 2.52 28.51 -12.52
CA TYR A 306 1.91 27.96 -11.31
C TYR A 306 1.18 29.06 -10.52
N GLN A 307 -0.16 29.02 -10.51
CA GLN A 307 -0.97 29.72 -9.52
C GLN A 307 -1.23 28.81 -8.33
N ALA A 308 -0.93 29.33 -7.15
CA ALA A 308 -1.08 28.64 -5.88
C ALA A 308 -2.57 28.39 -5.54
N GLY A 309 -2.84 27.20 -5.02
CA GLY A 309 -3.90 26.99 -4.03
C GLY A 309 -5.20 26.37 -4.55
N GLN A 310 -5.27 25.04 -4.55
CA GLN A 310 -6.45 24.36 -4.02
C GLN A 310 -5.99 23.26 -3.06
N SER A 311 -6.45 23.40 -1.82
CA SER A 311 -6.24 22.49 -0.70
C SER A 311 -6.97 21.16 -0.96
N SER A 312 -6.23 20.06 -0.99
CA SER A 312 -6.78 18.72 -0.74
C SER A 312 -7.26 18.68 0.71
N VAL A 313 -8.56 18.56 0.90
CA VAL A 313 -9.18 18.34 2.21
C VAL A 313 -8.74 16.95 2.69
N GLN A 314 -8.19 16.90 3.91
CA GLN A 314 -7.76 15.69 4.62
C GLN A 314 -8.94 14.78 4.96
#